data_AF-A0A094KGY6-F1
#
_entry.id   AF-A0A094KGY6-F1
#
_cell.length_a   1.000
_cell.length_b   1.000
_cell.length_c   1.000
_cell.angle_alpha   90.00
_cell.angle_beta   90.00
_cell.angle_gamma   90.00
#
_symmetry.space_group_name_H-M   'P 1'
#
loop_
_entity.id
_entity.type
_entity.pdbx_description
1 polymer ?
#
loop_
_entity_poly.entity_id
_entity_poly.type
_entity_poly.pdbx_seq_one_letter_code
_entity_poly.pdbx_strand_id
1 'polypeptide(L)'
;GTMMIRVPFSTSDLGEWRKIVKDYRSDPVSVTKHFQFIVKQHNPDWKDIQLLLELMTETEKQLILKTARDLAEDYYKTTGGDVKEYFPLRDPKWDVNRTAHMERLQAYQEWVSKGMEKSIPKTINWSSFYAVKQGSSESPSEFLD
;
A
#
# COMPACT_ATOMS: atom_id res chain seq x y z
N GLY A 1 0.14 -14.75 29.60
CA GLY A 1 -0.17 -14.32 28.23
C GLY A 1 1.01 -13.54 27.69
N THR A 2 1.37 -13.72 26.43
CA THR A 2 2.45 -12.98 25.78
C THR A 2 1.97 -11.57 25.49
N MET A 3 2.57 -10.56 26.13
CA MET A 3 2.26 -9.15 25.89
C MET A 3 3.03 -8.68 24.67
N MET A 4 2.36 -8.13 23.66
CA MET A 4 3.07 -7.50 22.55
C MET A 4 3.61 -6.13 22.99
N ILE A 5 4.92 -5.96 22.91
CA ILE A 5 5.58 -4.66 23.15
C ILE A 5 5.77 -3.99 21.80
N ARG A 6 5.22 -2.77 21.64
CA ARG A 6 5.37 -1.98 20.42
C ARG A 6 6.65 -1.17 20.44
N VAL A 7 7.38 -1.19 19.32
CA VAL A 7 8.55 -0.34 19.11
C VAL A 7 8.13 0.81 18.18
N PRO A 8 8.20 2.08 18.63
CA PRO A 8 7.88 3.21 17.77
C PRO A 8 8.92 3.37 16.66
N PHE A 9 8.52 3.98 15.55
CA PHE A 9 9.47 4.36 14.49
C PHE A 9 10.50 5.37 15.01
N SER A 10 11.77 5.13 14.69
CA SER A 10 12.83 6.10 14.91
C SER A 10 12.76 7.23 13.88
N THR A 11 13.42 8.35 14.18
CA THR A 11 13.56 9.45 13.21
C THR A 11 14.30 9.03 11.95
N SER A 12 15.23 8.07 12.06
CA SER A 12 15.92 7.46 10.93
C SER A 12 14.98 6.66 10.05
N ASP A 13 14.11 5.82 10.64
CA ASP A 13 13.11 5.03 9.90
C ASP A 13 12.19 5.95 9.08
N LEU A 14 11.68 7.01 9.72
CA LEU A 14 10.84 8.02 9.07
C LEU A 14 11.60 8.81 8.01
N GLY A 15 12.90 9.04 8.22
CA GLY A 15 13.80 9.67 7.24
C GLY A 15 14.01 8.82 5.99
N GLU A 16 14.22 7.52 6.15
CA GLU A 16 14.35 6.58 5.02
C GLU A 16 13.03 6.38 4.29
N TRP A 17 11.92 6.21 5.03
CA TRP A 17 10.59 6.12 4.42
C TRP A 17 10.27 7.36 3.58
N ARG A 18 10.57 8.56 4.08
CA ARG A 18 10.40 9.82 3.33
C ARG A 18 11.18 9.83 2.01
N LYS A 19 12.35 9.20 1.92
CA LYS A 19 13.11 9.10 0.67
C LYS A 19 12.41 8.16 -0.31
N ILE A 20 11.98 6.99 0.18
CA ILE A 20 11.32 5.95 -0.62
C ILE A 20 10.02 6.48 -1.25
N VAL A 21 9.17 7.17 -0.48
CA VAL A 21 7.86 7.61 -0.99
C VAL A 21 7.92 8.72 -2.04
N LYS A 22 9.08 9.36 -2.24
CA LYS A 22 9.25 10.33 -3.33
C LYS A 22 9.03 9.70 -4.71
N ASP A 23 9.34 8.41 -4.83
CA ASP A 23 9.22 7.67 -6.08
C ASP A 23 7.85 6.99 -6.23
N TYR A 24 6.89 7.30 -5.35
CA TYR A 24 5.61 6.61 -5.34
C TYR A 24 4.84 6.73 -6.66
N ARG A 25 4.90 7.88 -7.34
CA ARG A 25 4.22 8.05 -8.64
C ARG A 25 4.90 7.32 -9.79
N SER A 26 6.21 7.21 -9.75
CA SER A 26 7.00 6.53 -10.79
C SER A 26 6.99 5.02 -10.59
N ASP A 27 6.99 4.55 -9.34
CA ASP A 27 7.06 3.14 -9.00
C ASP A 27 6.20 2.79 -7.75
N PRO A 28 4.86 2.81 -7.89
CA PRO A 28 3.95 2.51 -6.78
C PRO A 28 4.11 1.08 -6.26
N VAL A 29 4.54 0.14 -7.11
CA VAL A 29 4.73 -1.27 -6.76
C VAL A 29 5.93 -1.44 -5.82
N SER A 30 7.07 -0.85 -6.15
CA SER A 30 8.26 -0.91 -5.30
C SER A 30 8.05 -0.22 -3.96
N VAL A 31 7.42 0.96 -3.96
CA VAL A 31 7.10 1.67 -2.71
C VAL A 31 6.11 0.89 -1.84
N THR A 32 5.11 0.23 -2.44
CA THR A 32 4.19 -0.66 -1.71
C THR A 32 4.93 -1.84 -1.10
N LYS A 33 5.91 -2.42 -1.81
CA LYS A 33 6.73 -3.52 -1.27
C LYS A 33 7.53 -3.07 -0.03
N HIS A 34 8.05 -1.85 -0.02
CA HIS A 34 8.71 -1.28 1.16
C HIS A 34 7.73 -1.09 2.33
N PHE A 35 6.52 -0.60 2.06
CA PHE A 35 5.46 -0.52 3.08
C PHE A 35 5.14 -1.90 3.68
N GLN A 36 5.04 -2.95 2.85
CA GLN A 36 4.81 -4.31 3.32
C GLN A 36 5.95 -4.84 4.21
N PHE A 37 7.20 -4.46 3.94
CA PHE A 37 8.33 -4.79 4.83
C PHE A 37 8.21 -4.06 6.16
N ILE A 38 7.85 -2.78 6.15
CA ILE A 38 7.57 -2.00 7.37
C ILE A 38 6.46 -2.68 8.17
N VAL A 39 5.37 -3.11 7.52
CA VAL A 39 4.27 -3.82 8.17
C VAL A 39 4.75 -5.10 8.84
N LYS A 40 5.54 -5.92 8.14
CA LYS A 40 6.07 -7.18 8.69
C LYS A 40 7.03 -6.98 9.86
N GLN A 41 7.85 -5.94 9.82
CA GLN A 41 8.88 -5.69 10.83
C GLN A 41 8.34 -4.97 12.07
N HIS A 42 7.48 -3.96 11.87
CA HIS A 42 7.04 -3.07 12.95
C HIS A 42 5.61 -3.33 13.41
N ASN A 43 4.80 -4.07 12.64
CA ASN A 43 3.36 -4.25 12.87
C ASN A 43 2.67 -2.92 13.24
N PRO A 44 2.78 -1.89 12.39
CA PRO A 44 2.31 -0.54 12.68
C PRO A 44 0.81 -0.53 12.93
N ASP A 45 0.37 0.22 13.93
CA ASP A 45 -1.06 0.40 14.20
C ASP A 45 -1.70 1.42 13.24
N TRP A 46 -2.98 1.73 13.45
CA TRP A 46 -3.69 2.72 12.65
C TRP A 46 -2.98 4.09 12.63
N LYS A 47 -2.45 4.57 13.78
CA LYS A 47 -1.78 5.88 13.87
C LYS A 47 -0.43 5.88 13.19
N ASP A 48 0.33 4.80 13.35
CA ASP A 48 1.59 4.60 12.66
C ASP A 48 1.40 4.65 11.15
N ILE A 49 0.36 4.00 10.63
CA ILE A 49 0.06 4.01 9.19
C ILE A 49 -0.36 5.43 8.74
N GLN A 50 -1.16 6.15 9.53
CA GLN A 50 -1.46 7.55 9.22
C GLN A 50 -0.19 8.40 9.15
N LEU A 51 0.73 8.24 10.10
CA LEU A 51 2.03 8.93 10.12
C LEU A 51 2.86 8.61 8.87
N LEU A 52 2.93 7.33 8.47
CA LEU A 52 3.65 6.93 7.26
C LEU A 52 3.04 7.54 6.00
N LEU A 53 1.70 7.61 5.90
CA LEU A 53 1.01 8.22 4.78
C LEU A 53 1.13 9.75 4.76
N GLU A 54 1.27 10.40 5.92
CA GLU A 54 1.54 11.85 6.04
C GLU A 54 2.93 12.26 5.52
N LEU A 55 3.83 11.29 5.32
CA LEU A 55 5.14 11.54 4.71
C LEU A 55 5.08 11.56 3.17
N MET A 56 3.94 11.18 2.59
CA MET A 56 3.62 11.30 1.16
C MET A 56 2.95 12.65 0.86
N THR A 57 2.64 12.94 -0.41
CA THR A 57 1.82 14.13 -0.72
C THR A 57 0.37 13.91 -0.26
N GLU A 58 -0.33 15.00 0.11
CA GLU A 58 -1.73 14.91 0.54
C GLU A 58 -2.62 14.26 -0.55
N THR A 59 -2.37 14.57 -1.83
CA THR A 59 -3.09 13.94 -2.94
C THR A 59 -2.89 12.43 -3.00
N GLU A 60 -1.65 11.95 -2.80
CA GLU A 60 -1.35 10.51 -2.80
C GLU A 60 -2.00 9.82 -1.61
N LYS A 61 -1.87 10.40 -0.40
CA LYS A 61 -2.53 9.91 0.80
C LYS A 61 -4.03 9.74 0.60
N GLN A 62 -4.71 10.79 0.11
CA GLN A 62 -6.15 10.75 -0.13
C GLN A 62 -6.53 9.70 -1.19
N LEU A 63 -5.75 9.58 -2.26
CA LEU A 63 -5.99 8.60 -3.31
C LEU A 63 -5.82 7.17 -2.79
N ILE A 64 -4.74 6.89 -2.04
CA ILE A 64 -4.49 5.58 -1.41
C ILE A 64 -5.64 5.19 -0.49
N LEU A 65 -6.02 6.09 0.42
CA LEU A 65 -7.08 5.82 1.41
C LEU A 65 -8.44 5.61 0.74
N LYS A 66 -8.75 6.39 -0.30
CA LYS A 66 -9.96 6.21 -1.09
C LYS A 66 -9.95 4.86 -1.80
N THR A 67 -8.90 4.54 -2.55
CA THR A 67 -8.79 3.27 -3.27
C THR A 67 -8.85 2.07 -2.33
N ALA A 68 -8.14 2.12 -1.20
CA ALA A 68 -8.19 1.09 -0.18
C ALA A 68 -9.61 0.89 0.37
N ARG A 69 -10.31 1.99 0.66
CA ARG A 69 -11.69 1.96 1.14
C ARG A 69 -12.65 1.39 0.10
N ASP A 70 -12.57 1.84 -1.15
CA ASP A 70 -13.44 1.35 -2.24
C ASP A 70 -13.28 -0.16 -2.42
N LEU A 71 -12.03 -0.66 -2.40
CA LEU A 71 -11.73 -2.09 -2.47
C LEU A 71 -12.28 -2.87 -1.26
N ALA A 72 -12.16 -2.32 -0.06
CA ALA A 72 -12.71 -2.93 1.15
C ALA A 72 -14.25 -2.94 1.13
N GLU A 73 -14.88 -1.84 0.71
CA GLU A 73 -16.33 -1.74 0.55
C GLU A 73 -16.86 -2.79 -0.40
N ASP A 74 -16.23 -2.97 -1.56
CA ASP A 74 -16.64 -3.98 -2.52
C ASP A 74 -16.48 -5.40 -1.98
N TYR A 75 -15.38 -5.69 -1.28
CA TYR A 75 -15.16 -6.99 -0.65
C TYR A 75 -16.22 -7.32 0.42
N TYR A 76 -16.51 -6.39 1.33
CA TYR A 76 -17.45 -6.62 2.43
C TYR A 76 -18.92 -6.56 2.01
N LYS A 77 -19.26 -5.87 0.91
CA LYS A 77 -20.58 -5.99 0.27
C LYS A 77 -20.86 -7.44 -0.15
N THR A 78 -19.86 -8.17 -0.63
CA THR A 78 -20.02 -9.55 -1.12
C THR A 78 -19.88 -10.59 -0.01
N THR A 79 -18.92 -10.41 0.89
CA THR A 79 -18.60 -11.41 1.94
C THR A 79 -19.42 -11.26 3.21
N GLY A 80 -20.11 -10.12 3.38
CA GLY A 80 -20.81 -9.76 4.60
C GLY A 80 -19.87 -9.14 5.63
N GLY A 81 -20.23 -7.95 6.12
CA GLY A 81 -19.47 -7.20 7.12
C GLY A 81 -19.68 -5.70 6.98
N ASP A 82 -19.36 -4.95 8.04
CA ASP A 82 -19.33 -3.48 7.97
C ASP A 82 -17.89 -3.03 7.69
N VAL A 83 -17.68 -2.40 6.53
CA VAL A 83 -16.39 -1.80 6.15
C VAL A 83 -15.84 -0.89 7.25
N LYS A 84 -16.69 -0.23 8.04
CA LYS A 84 -16.26 0.69 9.11
C LYS A 84 -15.51 -0.04 10.21
N GLU A 85 -15.70 -1.34 10.39
CA GLU A 85 -14.95 -2.15 11.34
C GLU A 85 -13.53 -2.49 10.88
N TYR A 86 -13.30 -2.53 9.55
CA TYR A 86 -12.04 -3.00 8.96
C TYR A 86 -11.25 -1.88 8.26
N PHE A 87 -11.92 -0.80 7.87
CA PHE A 87 -11.34 0.41 7.30
C PHE A 87 -11.96 1.68 7.91
N PRO A 88 -11.70 1.93 9.20
CA PRO A 88 -12.24 3.10 9.90
C PRO A 88 -11.57 4.40 9.43
N LEU A 89 -12.35 5.47 9.35
CA LEU A 89 -11.88 6.82 8.99
C LEU A 89 -11.22 7.57 10.16
N ARG A 90 -11.39 7.08 11.39
CA ARG A 90 -10.86 7.66 12.62
C ARG A 90 -10.18 6.57 13.43
N ASP A 91 -9.31 6.98 14.36
CA ASP A 91 -8.60 6.07 15.27
C ASP A 91 -9.59 5.09 15.96
N PRO A 92 -9.54 3.79 15.63
CA PRO A 92 -10.43 2.80 16.22
C PRO A 92 -10.01 2.36 17.62
N LYS A 93 -8.84 2.80 18.12
CA LYS A 93 -8.25 2.39 19.39
C LYS A 93 -8.14 0.86 19.55
N TRP A 94 -7.72 0.19 18.47
CA TRP A 94 -7.50 -1.26 18.49
C TRP A 94 -6.41 -1.65 19.48
N ASP A 95 -6.81 -2.40 20.50
CA ASP A 95 -5.92 -3.13 21.41
C ASP A 95 -5.31 -4.37 20.75
N VAL A 96 -4.00 -4.35 20.48
CA VAL A 96 -3.25 -5.44 19.85
C VAL A 96 -3.24 -6.75 20.66
N ASN A 97 -3.58 -6.71 21.94
CA ASN A 97 -3.68 -7.91 22.77
C ASN A 97 -5.03 -8.64 22.61
N ARG A 98 -5.97 -8.07 21.85
CA ARG A 98 -7.26 -8.69 21.53
C ARG A 98 -7.24 -9.25 20.12
N THR A 99 -7.50 -10.56 19.98
CA THR A 99 -7.51 -11.25 18.69
C THR A 99 -8.37 -10.56 17.64
N ALA A 100 -9.62 -10.21 17.97
CA ALA A 100 -10.53 -9.53 17.04
C ALA A 100 -10.03 -8.13 16.59
N HIS A 101 -9.29 -7.43 17.44
CA HIS A 101 -8.70 -6.14 17.08
C HIS A 101 -7.46 -6.31 16.21
N MET A 102 -6.67 -7.36 16.48
CA MET A 102 -5.52 -7.70 15.67
C MET A 102 -5.94 -8.14 14.26
N GLU A 103 -7.00 -8.94 14.13
CA GLU A 103 -7.59 -9.29 12.81
C GLU A 103 -8.01 -8.04 12.02
N ARG A 104 -8.67 -7.08 12.68
CA ARG A 104 -9.06 -5.80 12.05
C ARG A 104 -7.85 -4.96 11.65
N LEU A 105 -6.81 -4.94 12.49
CA LEU A 105 -5.56 -4.24 12.17
C LEU A 105 -4.82 -4.87 10.97
N GLN A 106 -4.75 -6.19 10.91
CA GLN A 106 -4.19 -6.92 9.76
C GLN A 106 -4.96 -6.61 8.47
N ALA A 107 -6.30 -6.65 8.53
CA ALA A 107 -7.13 -6.29 7.40
C ALA A 107 -6.88 -4.84 6.96
N TYR A 108 -6.76 -3.90 7.91
CA TYR A 108 -6.46 -2.50 7.60
C TYR A 108 -5.10 -2.33 6.90
N GLN A 109 -4.05 -2.96 7.42
CA GLN A 109 -2.71 -2.96 6.81
C GLN A 109 -2.74 -3.52 5.38
N GLU A 110 -3.51 -4.59 5.16
CA GLU A 110 -3.68 -5.20 3.83
C GLU A 110 -4.44 -4.28 2.87
N TRP A 111 -5.53 -3.65 3.32
CA TRP A 111 -6.29 -2.70 2.50
C TRP A 111 -5.48 -1.49 2.12
N VAL A 112 -4.70 -0.91 3.06
CA VAL A 112 -3.78 0.18 2.73
C VAL A 112 -2.73 -0.27 1.72
N SER A 113 -2.15 -1.45 1.87
CA SER A 113 -1.20 -2.00 0.89
C SER A 113 -1.82 -2.13 -0.51
N LYS A 114 -3.05 -2.66 -0.61
CA LYS A 114 -3.78 -2.75 -1.89
C LYS A 114 -4.13 -1.38 -2.45
N GLY A 115 -4.48 -0.42 -1.60
CA GLY A 115 -4.69 0.97 -1.98
C GLY A 115 -3.42 1.58 -2.55
N MET A 116 -2.27 1.34 -1.92
CA MET A 116 -0.99 1.83 -2.40
C MET A 116 -0.63 1.27 -3.78
N GLU A 117 -0.90 -0.01 -4.00
CA GLU A 117 -0.59 -0.67 -5.28
C GLU A 117 -1.51 -0.23 -6.43
N LYS A 118 -2.78 0.09 -6.13
CA LYS A 118 -3.83 0.32 -7.14
C LYS A 118 -4.27 1.77 -7.33
N SER A 119 -3.84 2.68 -6.48
CA SER A 119 -4.23 4.10 -6.53
C SER A 119 -3.73 4.80 -7.79
N ILE A 120 -2.51 4.47 -8.24
CA ILE A 120 -1.90 5.05 -9.42
C ILE A 120 -2.15 4.08 -10.57
N PRO A 121 -2.96 4.47 -11.58
CA PRO A 121 -3.11 3.66 -12.77
C PRO A 121 -1.72 3.43 -13.34
N LYS A 122 -1.37 2.18 -13.62
CA LYS A 122 -0.17 1.88 -14.41
C LYS A 122 -0.28 2.73 -15.67
N THR A 123 0.50 3.80 -15.76
CA THR A 123 0.67 4.47 -17.04
C THR A 123 1.23 3.38 -17.93
N ILE A 124 0.42 2.95 -18.90
CA ILE A 124 0.93 2.11 -19.98
C ILE A 124 2.12 2.89 -20.51
N ASN A 125 3.31 2.37 -20.27
CA ASN A 125 4.52 2.99 -20.75
C ASN A 125 4.54 2.75 -22.26
N TRP A 126 3.82 3.58 -23.00
CA TRP A 126 3.75 3.53 -24.45
C TRP A 126 5.15 3.64 -25.06
N SER A 127 6.09 4.34 -24.40
CA SER A 127 7.48 4.40 -24.87
C SER A 127 8.19 3.05 -24.82
N SER A 128 7.87 2.17 -23.87
CA SER A 128 8.35 0.77 -23.88
C SER A 128 7.69 -0.08 -24.98
N PHE A 129 6.46 0.25 -25.39
CA PHE A 129 5.78 -0.40 -26.51
C PHE A 129 6.34 0.04 -27.87
N TYR A 130 6.72 1.32 -28.00
CA TYR A 130 7.35 1.88 -29.21
C TYR A 130 8.88 1.69 -29.27
N ALA A 131 9.51 1.27 -28.17
CA ALA A 131 10.93 0.90 -28.12
C ALA A 131 11.19 -0.48 -28.74
N VAL A 132 10.14 -1.30 -28.87
CA VAL A 132 10.17 -2.56 -29.62
C VAL A 132 10.13 -2.21 -31.11
N LYS A 133 11.31 -2.02 -31.69
CA LYS A 133 11.50 -1.90 -33.14
C LYS A 133 12.27 -3.12 -33.59
N GLN A 134 11.75 -3.77 -34.63
CA GLN A 134 12.44 -4.85 -35.32
C GLN A 134 13.87 -4.42 -35.63
N GLY A 135 14.85 -5.19 -35.18
CA GLY A 135 16.25 -4.92 -35.46
C GLY A 135 16.49 -4.91 -36.96
N SER A 136 17.48 -4.14 -37.44
CA SER A 136 17.77 -4.04 -38.89
C SER A 136 18.19 -5.37 -39.54
N SER A 137 18.46 -6.40 -38.73
CA SER A 137 18.81 -7.77 -39.14
C SER A 137 17.77 -8.82 -38.74
N GLU A 138 16.70 -8.45 -38.05
CA GLU A 138 15.62 -9.35 -37.65
C GLU A 138 14.65 -9.52 -38.81
N SER A 139 14.16 -10.72 -39.07
CA SER A 139 13.05 -10.94 -40.01
C SER A 139 11.70 -10.65 -39.35
N PRO A 140 10.65 -10.28 -40.11
CA PRO A 140 9.34 -9.97 -39.53
C PRO A 140 8.72 -11.12 -38.73
N SER A 141 9.08 -12.36 -39.06
CA SER A 141 8.65 -13.55 -38.32
C SER A 141 9.36 -13.68 -36.98
N GLU A 142 10.66 -13.40 -36.90
CA GLU A 142 11.43 -13.43 -35.65
C GLU A 142 11.04 -12.31 -34.67
N PHE A 143 10.50 -11.20 -35.19
CA PHE A 143 9.99 -10.09 -34.37
C PHE A 143 8.59 -10.34 -33.79
N LEU A 144 7.82 -11.25 -34.39
CA LEU A 144 6.43 -11.55 -34.02
C LEU A 144 6.27 -12.83 -33.19
N ASP A 145 7.31 -13.66 -33.10
CA ASP A 145 7.41 -14.83 -32.21
C ASP A 145 7.73 -14.42 -30.74
#